data_AF-A0A4R4XX99-F1
#
_entry.id   AF-A0A4R4XX99-F1
#
_cell.length_a   1.000
_cell.length_b   1.000
_cell.length_c   1.000
_cell.angle_alpha   90.00
_cell.angle_beta   90.00
_cell.angle_gamma   90.00
#
_symmetry.space_group_name_H-M   'P 1'
#
loop_
_entity.id
_entity.type
_entity.pdbx_description
1 polymer ?
#
loop_
_entity_poly.entity_id
_entity_poly.type
_entity_poly.pdbx_seq_one_letter_code
_entity_poly.pdbx_strand_id
1 'polypeptide(L)'
;MRRWRTALISVAALAALLVPVQTAAADGPKESQARGPLAGPSYKLGHSKIKAPARASAAADHTITLRAIDLDGVAKAPLASLVDLATGTEYVLTESGTTLTGVVPAGDYNLNGIVLTGNPFSPSDLALYGNPTLTVAGDVDLTMDARTATEIHSVSPSATATEIHSHAQIIQTIAGQEISATVSGNPGATLRTWPSASTTRPYHFIYAESKTEPLNTLPSPRAYKLAFTTAGRVPANLTFTAAQSSLALVNTTYASQGVPSAGAGAHSTIVDFDGIGGTPIGLSNTPTAGSTQRVYYTANGVKWIAGTYVYDVGSVQVAENRLGVRTYTAGSTSAEVWNKAAFGPTTSVGHGQGMLVFRPRVTDTGQVGHDNYSGNNSTGTTGTITLYRNGVQVGVSTNPLAGDWTVPPASATYQLRMVTQRTVAWSQYAKSINARWTFTSAEQPGDPFDNQFRLLQPRITGAYDSSGRAPDGTTFPLDVAVERATSGSAVTSLSLQASFNDGSTWVNVPLTANGTDRWTANVAHPLTHNGFVALRFNASDGSGNSVQQTVTRAYGLS
;
A
#
# COMPACT_ATOMS: atom_id res chain seq x y z
N MET A 1 10.86 4.84 -12.59
CA MET A 1 9.49 5.41 -12.57
C MET A 1 8.39 4.39 -12.88
N ARG A 2 8.52 3.48 -13.87
CA ARG A 2 7.47 2.50 -14.23
C ARG A 2 7.09 1.51 -13.10
N ARG A 3 8.06 1.04 -12.31
CA ARG A 3 7.86 0.16 -11.14
C ARG A 3 7.02 0.78 -10.01
N TRP A 4 7.19 2.09 -9.79
CA TRP A 4 6.47 2.84 -8.77
C TRP A 4 5.00 3.03 -9.14
N ARG A 5 4.69 3.20 -10.43
CA ARG A 5 3.30 3.22 -10.92
C ARG A 5 2.61 1.89 -10.65
N THR A 6 3.27 0.75 -10.87
CA THR A 6 2.67 -0.56 -10.60
C THR A 6 2.43 -0.81 -9.12
N ALA A 7 3.36 -0.44 -8.23
CA ALA A 7 3.17 -0.53 -6.77
C ALA A 7 2.06 0.42 -6.26
N LEU A 8 2.00 1.65 -6.79
CA LEU A 8 0.91 2.60 -6.54
C LEU A 8 -0.44 2.08 -7.08
N ILE A 9 -0.44 1.40 -8.23
CA ILE A 9 -1.62 0.74 -8.81
C ILE A 9 -2.02 -0.48 -7.97
N SER A 10 -1.09 -1.23 -7.37
CA SER A 10 -1.41 -2.33 -6.45
C SER A 10 -2.01 -1.84 -5.12
N VAL A 11 -1.52 -0.72 -4.60
CA VAL A 11 -2.08 -0.04 -3.40
C VAL A 11 -3.44 0.60 -3.73
N ALA A 12 -3.58 1.18 -4.92
CA ALA A 12 -4.87 1.68 -5.42
C ALA A 12 -5.85 0.55 -5.74
N ALA A 13 -5.40 -0.60 -6.24
CA ALA A 13 -6.24 -1.77 -6.50
C ALA A 13 -6.71 -2.42 -5.19
N LEU A 14 -5.88 -2.43 -4.14
CA LEU A 14 -6.33 -2.85 -2.80
C LEU A 14 -7.42 -1.92 -2.23
N ALA A 15 -7.37 -0.62 -2.53
CA ALA A 15 -8.37 0.35 -2.10
C ALA A 15 -9.60 0.44 -3.05
N ALA A 16 -9.44 0.13 -4.33
CA ALA A 16 -10.48 0.23 -5.36
C ALA A 16 -11.29 -1.05 -5.53
N LEU A 17 -10.80 -2.21 -5.09
CA LEU A 17 -11.52 -3.49 -5.14
C LEU A 17 -12.65 -3.62 -4.10
N LEU A 18 -13.00 -2.56 -3.37
CA LEU A 18 -13.98 -2.61 -2.27
C LEU A 18 -15.13 -1.58 -2.38
N VAL A 19 -15.40 -1.05 -3.57
CA VAL A 19 -16.64 -0.33 -3.86
C VAL A 19 -17.50 -1.18 -4.79
N PRO A 20 -18.65 -1.73 -4.36
CA PRO A 20 -19.59 -2.33 -5.30
C PRO A 20 -20.23 -1.19 -6.11
N VAL A 21 -19.70 -0.92 -7.29
CA VAL A 21 -20.47 -0.22 -8.31
C VAL A 21 -21.40 -1.27 -8.91
N GLN A 22 -22.65 -1.29 -8.46
CA GLN A 22 -23.69 -2.07 -9.12
C GLN A 22 -23.94 -1.47 -10.51
N THR A 23 -23.40 -2.10 -11.54
CA THR A 23 -23.92 -2.01 -12.91
C THR A 23 -24.44 -3.37 -13.32
N ALA A 24 -25.71 -3.39 -13.73
CA ALA A 24 -26.47 -4.60 -14.05
C ALA A 24 -25.94 -5.33 -15.31
N ALA A 25 -25.87 -6.66 -15.17
CA ALA A 25 -25.98 -7.73 -16.17
C ALA A 25 -25.27 -7.59 -17.55
N ALA A 26 -24.23 -8.40 -17.78
CA ALA A 26 -24.27 -9.61 -18.63
C ALA A 26 -22.85 -10.20 -18.77
N ASP A 27 -22.78 -11.53 -18.93
CA ASP A 27 -21.60 -12.40 -19.10
C ASP A 27 -20.79 -12.76 -17.83
N GLY A 28 -20.77 -14.06 -17.54
CA GLY A 28 -20.33 -14.66 -16.29
C GLY A 28 -18.83 -14.47 -16.00
N PRO A 29 -18.43 -14.12 -14.76
CA PRO A 29 -17.04 -13.87 -14.46
C PRO A 29 -16.29 -15.16 -14.12
N LYS A 30 -15.11 -15.32 -14.71
CA LYS A 30 -14.02 -16.10 -14.09
C LYS A 30 -13.73 -15.44 -12.73
N GLU A 31 -13.97 -16.17 -11.64
CA GLU A 31 -13.65 -15.71 -10.29
C GLU A 31 -12.14 -15.43 -10.16
N SER A 32 -11.76 -14.17 -10.30
CA SER A 32 -10.55 -13.64 -9.69
C SER A 32 -10.97 -13.03 -8.37
N GLN A 33 -10.99 -13.83 -7.30
CA GLN A 33 -11.24 -13.30 -5.96
C GLN A 33 -10.09 -12.35 -5.58
N ALA A 34 -10.46 -11.10 -5.30
CA ALA A 34 -9.58 -10.12 -4.69
C ALA A 34 -9.12 -10.65 -3.31
N ARG A 35 -7.83 -10.98 -3.19
CA ARG A 35 -7.24 -11.41 -1.91
C ARG A 35 -7.07 -10.19 -1.00
N GLY A 36 -7.58 -10.27 0.23
CA GLY A 36 -7.44 -9.23 1.24
C GLY A 36 -5.98 -9.03 1.72
N PRO A 37 -5.72 -8.01 2.56
CA PRO A 37 -4.37 -7.63 3.02
C PRO A 37 -3.66 -8.67 3.91
N LEU A 38 -4.36 -9.74 4.29
CA LEU A 38 -3.82 -10.94 4.91
C LEU A 38 -4.09 -12.13 3.98
N ALA A 39 -3.51 -12.10 2.79
CA ALA A 39 -3.64 -13.20 1.84
C ALA A 39 -3.02 -14.46 2.45
N GLY A 40 -3.74 -15.59 2.37
CA GLY A 40 -3.19 -16.91 2.73
C GLY A 40 -1.93 -17.25 1.92
N PRO A 41 -1.31 -18.42 2.20
CA PRO A 41 -0.07 -18.81 1.54
C PRO A 41 -0.18 -18.71 0.02
N SER A 42 0.90 -18.25 -0.60
CA SER A 42 0.91 -17.97 -2.03
C SER A 42 2.30 -18.16 -2.61
N TYR A 43 2.35 -18.36 -3.91
CA TYR A 43 3.60 -18.52 -4.63
C TYR A 43 3.46 -17.95 -6.03
N LYS A 44 4.60 -17.61 -6.62
CA LYS A 44 4.72 -17.17 -8.00
C LYS A 44 6.02 -17.69 -8.56
N LEU A 45 5.93 -18.40 -9.67
CA LEU A 45 7.09 -18.79 -10.45
C LEU A 45 7.27 -17.81 -11.61
N GLY A 46 8.44 -17.17 -11.68
CA GLY A 46 8.78 -16.26 -12.76
C GLY A 46 9.21 -17.03 -14.00
N HIS A 47 8.78 -16.54 -15.17
CA HIS A 47 9.02 -17.14 -16.47
C HIS A 47 9.70 -16.13 -17.39
N SER A 48 10.54 -16.59 -18.32
CA SER A 48 11.10 -15.73 -19.37
C SER A 48 10.02 -15.33 -20.36
N LYS A 49 10.15 -14.13 -20.92
CA LYS A 49 9.34 -13.67 -22.06
C LYS A 49 9.82 -14.26 -23.38
N ILE A 50 11.06 -14.75 -23.43
CA ILE A 50 11.64 -15.41 -24.60
C ILE A 50 11.39 -16.90 -24.43
N LYS A 51 10.61 -17.49 -25.33
CA LYS A 51 10.29 -18.92 -25.33
C LYS A 51 11.08 -19.64 -26.40
N ALA A 52 11.54 -20.85 -26.12
CA ALA A 52 12.16 -21.68 -27.13
C ALA A 52 11.18 -21.90 -28.29
N PRO A 53 11.63 -21.77 -29.55
CA PRO A 53 10.79 -22.11 -30.69
C PRO A 53 10.46 -23.61 -30.63
N ALA A 54 9.28 -23.98 -31.11
CA ALA A 54 8.96 -25.40 -31.32
C ALA A 54 9.99 -25.98 -32.30
N ARG A 55 10.78 -26.95 -31.85
CA ARG A 55 11.79 -27.64 -32.65
C ARG A 55 11.76 -29.14 -32.34
N ALA A 56 12.02 -29.96 -33.35
CA ALA A 56 12.31 -31.38 -33.13
C ALA A 56 13.61 -31.55 -32.32
N SER A 57 13.62 -32.49 -31.38
CA SER A 57 14.81 -32.85 -30.61
C SER A 57 15.97 -33.20 -31.57
N ALA A 58 17.12 -32.55 -31.38
CA ALA A 58 18.34 -32.86 -32.10
C ALA A 58 19.11 -33.98 -31.38
N ALA A 59 19.97 -34.72 -32.10
CA ALA A 59 20.77 -35.80 -31.53
C ALA A 59 21.74 -35.37 -30.39
N ALA A 60 21.98 -34.06 -30.25
CA ALA A 60 22.83 -33.48 -29.22
C ALA A 60 22.01 -32.81 -28.08
N ASP A 61 20.68 -32.92 -28.10
CA ASP A 61 19.85 -32.42 -27.01
C ASP A 61 19.79 -33.45 -25.87
N HIS A 62 19.56 -32.95 -24.67
CA HIS A 62 19.56 -33.70 -23.42
C HIS A 62 18.20 -33.64 -22.75
N THR A 63 17.81 -34.75 -22.14
CA THR A 63 16.57 -34.85 -21.38
C THR A 63 16.78 -34.29 -19.98
N ILE A 64 15.90 -33.38 -19.57
CA ILE A 64 15.79 -32.90 -18.19
C ILE A 64 14.56 -33.54 -17.57
N THR A 65 14.75 -34.29 -16.50
CA THR A 65 13.69 -34.88 -15.67
C THR A 65 13.76 -34.27 -14.28
N LEU A 66 12.71 -33.57 -13.87
CA LEU A 66 12.58 -33.00 -12.54
C LEU A 66 11.49 -33.74 -11.77
N ARG A 67 11.79 -34.10 -10.53
CA ARG A 67 10.89 -34.79 -9.61
C ARG A 67 10.76 -33.96 -8.34
N ALA A 68 9.65 -34.11 -7.62
CA ALA A 68 9.55 -33.58 -6.28
C ALA A 68 8.96 -34.59 -5.31
N ILE A 69 9.39 -34.49 -4.07
CA ILE A 69 8.80 -35.15 -2.91
C ILE A 69 8.43 -34.02 -1.95
N ASP A 70 7.17 -33.93 -1.58
CA ASP A 70 6.74 -32.91 -0.61
C ASP A 70 7.16 -33.29 0.82
N LEU A 71 6.87 -32.42 1.79
CA LEU A 71 7.27 -32.64 3.18
C LEU A 71 6.63 -33.91 3.79
N ASP A 72 5.45 -34.30 3.31
CA ASP A 72 4.73 -35.49 3.77
C ASP A 72 5.25 -36.79 3.09
N GLY A 73 6.23 -36.67 2.20
CA GLY A 73 6.82 -37.80 1.47
C GLY A 73 6.05 -38.19 0.21
N VAL A 74 5.10 -37.37 -0.24
CA VAL A 74 4.29 -37.64 -1.44
C VAL A 74 5.04 -37.16 -2.68
N ALA A 75 5.26 -38.08 -3.62
CA ALA A 75 5.84 -37.75 -4.92
C ALA A 75 4.85 -36.94 -5.77
N LYS A 76 5.33 -35.86 -6.39
CA LYS A 76 4.55 -34.99 -7.27
C LYS A 76 5.44 -34.26 -8.27
N ALA A 77 4.83 -33.71 -9.31
CA ALA A 77 5.53 -32.79 -10.20
C ALA A 77 5.82 -31.47 -9.45
N PRO A 78 7.07 -30.94 -9.49
CA PRO A 78 7.34 -29.60 -9.01
C PRO A 78 6.74 -28.56 -9.95
N LEU A 79 6.63 -27.31 -9.49
CA LEU A 79 6.62 -26.17 -10.40
C LEU A 79 8.07 -25.84 -10.74
N ALA A 80 8.43 -25.65 -12.00
CA ALA A 80 9.80 -25.29 -12.38
C ALA A 80 9.90 -24.41 -13.62
N SER A 81 10.94 -23.59 -13.66
CA SER A 81 11.33 -22.76 -14.80
C SER A 81 12.80 -22.99 -15.11
N LEU A 82 13.08 -23.30 -16.38
CA LEU A 82 14.42 -23.59 -16.89
C LEU A 82 14.76 -22.59 -18.00
N VAL A 83 15.73 -21.72 -17.73
CA VAL A 83 16.07 -20.59 -18.60
C VAL A 83 17.54 -20.64 -18.98
N ASP A 84 17.83 -20.65 -20.28
CA ASP A 84 19.19 -20.56 -20.82
C ASP A 84 19.84 -19.24 -20.37
N LEU A 85 21.04 -19.32 -19.79
CA LEU A 85 21.71 -18.15 -19.24
C LEU A 85 22.25 -17.20 -20.31
N ALA A 86 22.62 -17.72 -21.48
CA ALA A 86 23.20 -16.96 -22.56
C ALA A 86 22.12 -16.20 -23.35
N THR A 87 21.02 -16.86 -23.68
CA THR A 87 19.97 -16.28 -24.53
C THR A 87 18.78 -15.73 -23.74
N GLY A 88 18.61 -16.16 -22.49
CA GLY A 88 17.40 -15.92 -21.72
C GLY A 88 16.19 -16.70 -22.23
N THR A 89 16.38 -17.69 -23.10
CA THR A 89 15.30 -18.53 -23.63
C THR A 89 14.82 -19.49 -22.56
N GLU A 90 13.51 -19.50 -22.28
CA GLU A 90 12.90 -20.52 -21.43
C GLU A 90 12.47 -21.74 -22.26
N TYR A 91 12.85 -22.91 -21.77
CA TYR A 91 12.48 -24.19 -22.33
C TYR A 91 11.24 -24.74 -21.63
N VAL A 92 10.34 -25.34 -22.41
CA VAL A 92 9.09 -25.89 -21.90
C VAL A 92 9.38 -27.17 -21.13
N LEU A 93 8.87 -27.24 -19.90
CA LEU A 93 8.83 -28.45 -19.09
C LEU A 93 7.39 -28.97 -19.07
N THR A 94 7.19 -30.20 -19.51
CA THR A 94 5.88 -30.85 -19.62
C THR A 94 5.69 -31.78 -18.44
N GLU A 95 4.55 -31.62 -17.77
CA GLU A 95 4.14 -32.52 -16.69
C GLU A 95 3.74 -33.89 -17.25
N SER A 96 4.33 -34.94 -16.68
CA SER A 96 4.01 -36.34 -16.96
C SER A 96 3.98 -37.09 -15.63
N GLY A 97 2.77 -37.36 -15.14
CA GLY A 97 2.57 -37.97 -13.84
C GLY A 97 3.17 -37.12 -12.71
N THR A 98 4.14 -37.67 -11.98
CA THR A 98 4.81 -37.00 -10.85
C THR A 98 6.12 -36.29 -11.27
N THR A 99 6.32 -36.04 -12.57
CA THR A 99 7.56 -35.48 -13.09
C THR A 99 7.30 -34.33 -14.05
N LEU A 100 8.26 -33.40 -14.12
CA LEU A 100 8.38 -32.44 -15.22
C LEU A 100 9.52 -32.91 -16.14
N THR A 101 9.26 -32.97 -17.45
CA THR A 101 10.24 -33.39 -18.45
C THR A 101 10.43 -32.34 -19.54
N GLY A 102 11.64 -32.14 -20.00
CA GLY A 102 11.98 -31.24 -21.10
C GLY A 102 13.19 -31.72 -21.87
N VAL A 103 13.39 -31.16 -23.05
CA VAL A 103 14.56 -31.45 -23.90
C VAL A 103 15.26 -30.14 -24.21
N VAL A 104 16.56 -30.08 -23.92
CA VAL A 104 17.37 -28.86 -24.05
C VAL A 104 18.74 -29.15 -24.65
N PRO A 105 19.35 -28.24 -25.41
CA PRO A 105 20.75 -28.35 -25.81
C PRO A 105 21.71 -28.43 -24.63
N ALA A 106 22.96 -28.82 -24.87
CA ALA A 106 24.03 -28.60 -23.91
C ALA A 106 24.21 -27.09 -23.63
N GLY A 107 24.40 -26.72 -22.37
CA GLY A 107 24.55 -25.32 -21.98
C GLY A 107 24.38 -25.09 -20.48
N ASP A 108 24.45 -23.82 -20.09
CA ASP A 108 24.21 -23.40 -18.72
C ASP A 108 22.82 -22.78 -18.57
N TYR A 109 22.09 -23.27 -17.58
CA TYR A 109 20.70 -22.89 -17.34
C TYR A 109 20.51 -22.36 -15.92
N ASN A 110 19.59 -21.43 -15.74
CA ASN A 110 18.99 -21.19 -14.45
C ASN A 110 17.82 -22.15 -14.25
N LEU A 111 17.77 -22.81 -13.09
CA LEU A 111 16.62 -23.61 -12.66
C LEU A 111 16.05 -23.05 -11.36
N ASN A 112 14.81 -22.57 -11.42
CA ASN A 112 14.01 -22.26 -10.23
C ASN A 112 12.90 -23.30 -10.09
N GLY A 113 12.60 -23.69 -8.86
CA GLY A 113 11.52 -24.64 -8.58
C GLY A 113 10.74 -24.32 -7.31
N ILE A 114 9.51 -24.81 -7.21
CA ILE A 114 8.67 -24.72 -6.02
C ILE A 114 8.01 -26.09 -5.79
N VAL A 115 8.15 -26.61 -4.57
CA VAL A 115 7.44 -27.81 -4.11
C VAL A 115 6.41 -27.38 -3.07
N LEU A 116 5.16 -27.81 -3.26
CA LEU A 116 4.05 -27.50 -2.36
C LEU A 116 3.65 -28.73 -1.57
N THR A 117 3.47 -28.59 -0.27
CA THR A 117 2.91 -29.64 0.60
C THR A 117 1.43 -29.34 0.86
N GLY A 118 0.58 -30.37 0.79
CA GLY A 118 -0.86 -30.23 0.98
C GLY A 118 -1.60 -29.61 -0.21
N ASN A 119 -2.66 -28.85 0.09
CA ASN A 119 -3.55 -28.26 -0.92
C ASN A 119 -2.84 -27.11 -1.67
N PRO A 120 -2.74 -27.12 -3.01
CA PRO A 120 -2.02 -26.08 -3.76
C PRO A 120 -2.65 -24.68 -3.65
N PHE A 121 -3.91 -24.56 -3.24
CA PHE A 121 -4.59 -23.29 -2.99
C PHE A 121 -4.42 -22.77 -1.57
N SER A 122 -3.99 -23.65 -0.65
CA SER A 122 -3.70 -23.33 0.75
C SER A 122 -2.63 -24.29 1.30
N PRO A 123 -1.39 -24.23 0.78
CA PRO A 123 -0.35 -25.20 1.14
C PRO A 123 0.09 -25.01 2.60
N SER A 124 0.43 -26.11 3.26
CA SER A 124 0.98 -26.11 4.63
C SER A 124 2.50 -25.91 4.66
N ASP A 125 3.15 -26.07 3.50
CA ASP A 125 4.58 -25.82 3.32
C ASP A 125 4.89 -25.47 1.86
N LEU A 126 5.85 -24.56 1.67
CA LEU A 126 6.35 -24.14 0.37
C LEU A 126 7.89 -24.19 0.37
N ALA A 127 8.46 -25.13 -0.39
CA ALA A 127 9.91 -25.24 -0.55
C ALA A 127 10.36 -24.59 -1.85
N LEU A 128 11.16 -23.53 -1.75
CA LEU A 128 11.72 -22.77 -2.87
C LEU A 128 13.10 -23.31 -3.25
N TYR A 129 13.24 -23.80 -4.47
CA TYR A 129 14.50 -24.28 -5.03
C TYR A 129 15.12 -23.27 -6.00
N GLY A 130 16.43 -23.09 -5.90
CA GLY A 130 17.20 -22.21 -6.79
C GLY A 130 18.56 -22.79 -7.14
N ASN A 131 18.78 -23.01 -8.43
CA ASN A 131 20.10 -23.31 -8.98
C ASN A 131 20.47 -22.23 -10.01
N PRO A 132 21.40 -21.31 -9.67
CA PRO A 132 21.75 -20.18 -10.53
C PRO A 132 22.50 -20.59 -11.80
N THR A 133 23.09 -21.80 -11.84
CA THR A 133 23.88 -22.30 -12.97
C THR A 133 23.89 -23.84 -12.96
N LEU A 134 22.83 -24.42 -13.53
CA LEU A 134 22.74 -25.83 -13.88
C LEU A 134 23.44 -26.05 -15.23
N THR A 135 24.62 -26.64 -15.21
CA THR A 135 25.33 -27.06 -16.44
C THR A 135 24.75 -28.38 -16.95
N VAL A 136 24.28 -28.38 -18.18
CA VAL A 136 23.75 -29.55 -18.89
C VAL A 136 24.77 -29.97 -19.94
N ALA A 137 25.41 -31.12 -19.71
CA ALA A 137 26.33 -31.77 -20.66
C ALA A 137 25.90 -33.20 -21.02
N GLY A 138 24.72 -33.60 -20.54
CA GLY A 138 24.11 -34.92 -20.58
C GLY A 138 22.71 -34.85 -19.99
N ASP A 139 21.99 -35.97 -20.02
CA ASP A 139 20.67 -36.06 -19.38
C ASP A 139 20.77 -35.76 -17.88
N VAL A 140 19.79 -35.02 -17.36
CA VAL A 140 19.71 -34.61 -15.95
C VAL A 140 18.46 -35.22 -15.34
N ASP A 141 18.61 -36.01 -14.27
CA ASP A 141 17.51 -36.42 -13.39
C ASP A 141 17.73 -35.77 -12.01
N LEU A 142 16.85 -34.85 -11.62
CA LEU A 142 16.96 -34.06 -10.39
C LEU A 142 15.70 -34.21 -9.55
N THR A 143 15.87 -34.55 -8.28
CA THR A 143 14.77 -34.64 -7.32
C THR A 143 14.84 -33.51 -6.29
N MET A 144 13.76 -32.74 -6.19
CA MET A 144 13.52 -31.73 -5.15
C MET A 144 12.78 -32.38 -3.98
N ASP A 145 13.51 -32.99 -3.05
CA ASP A 145 12.92 -33.61 -1.85
C ASP A 145 12.80 -32.59 -0.70
N ALA A 146 11.61 -32.01 -0.52
CA ALA A 146 11.36 -30.92 0.43
C ALA A 146 11.71 -31.28 1.89
N ARG A 147 11.79 -32.58 2.23
CA ARG A 147 12.22 -33.05 3.56
C ARG A 147 13.70 -32.77 3.84
N THR A 148 14.49 -32.54 2.78
CA THR A 148 15.91 -32.16 2.86
C THR A 148 16.12 -30.65 2.85
N ALA A 149 15.06 -29.87 2.57
CA ALA A 149 15.13 -28.41 2.62
C ALA A 149 15.16 -27.93 4.07
N THR A 150 15.81 -26.80 4.31
CA THR A 150 15.87 -26.18 5.64
C THR A 150 14.79 -25.11 5.75
N GLU A 151 14.13 -25.07 6.91
CA GLU A 151 13.15 -24.03 7.23
C GLU A 151 13.80 -22.67 7.41
N ILE A 152 13.23 -21.67 6.74
CA ILE A 152 13.69 -20.30 6.78
C ILE A 152 12.96 -19.59 7.90
N HIS A 153 13.69 -18.99 8.83
CA HIS A 153 13.08 -18.21 9.91
C HIS A 153 13.97 -17.04 10.31
N SER A 154 13.36 -15.98 10.82
CA SER A 154 14.09 -14.90 11.48
C SER A 154 14.05 -15.04 13.00
N VAL A 155 15.08 -14.49 13.66
CA VAL A 155 15.12 -14.31 15.11
C VAL A 155 14.97 -12.83 15.41
N SER A 156 13.90 -12.44 16.09
CA SER A 156 13.69 -11.05 16.51
C SER A 156 14.28 -10.81 17.91
N PRO A 157 14.55 -9.55 18.30
CA PRO A 157 14.96 -9.21 19.67
C PRO A 157 13.94 -9.59 20.76
N SER A 158 12.66 -9.81 20.42
CA SER A 158 11.66 -10.27 21.39
C SER A 158 11.47 -11.79 21.30
N ALA A 159 11.54 -12.45 22.46
CA ALA A 159 11.20 -13.86 22.61
C ALA A 159 9.68 -14.14 22.61
N THR A 160 8.85 -13.11 22.79
CA THR A 160 7.38 -13.24 22.81
C THR A 160 6.72 -12.85 21.50
N ALA A 161 7.48 -12.36 20.52
CA ALA A 161 6.96 -12.00 19.21
C ALA A 161 6.83 -13.23 18.31
N THR A 162 5.63 -13.46 17.79
CA THR A 162 5.32 -14.59 16.88
C THR A 162 5.16 -14.10 15.46
N GLU A 163 5.40 -14.99 14.49
CA GLU A 163 5.18 -14.72 13.07
C GLU A 163 3.73 -14.30 12.78
N ILE A 164 3.56 -13.38 11.84
CA ILE A 164 2.29 -13.11 11.16
C ILE A 164 2.38 -13.52 9.70
N HIS A 165 3.49 -13.16 9.05
CA HIS A 165 3.69 -13.38 7.62
C HIS A 165 5.18 -13.55 7.33
N SER A 166 5.49 -14.46 6.42
CA SER A 166 6.85 -14.69 5.92
C SER A 166 6.87 -14.70 4.40
N HIS A 167 8.02 -14.37 3.83
CA HIS A 167 8.23 -14.26 2.40
C HIS A 167 9.65 -14.66 2.05
N ALA A 168 9.81 -15.49 1.02
CA ALA A 168 11.10 -15.78 0.42
C ALA A 168 11.04 -15.57 -1.09
N GLN A 169 12.10 -15.01 -1.64
CA GLN A 169 12.21 -14.72 -3.06
C GLN A 169 13.62 -15.00 -3.57
N ILE A 170 13.70 -15.67 -4.71
CA ILE A 170 14.89 -15.67 -5.55
C ILE A 170 14.60 -14.70 -6.69
N ILE A 171 15.47 -13.73 -6.90
CA ILE A 171 15.39 -12.78 -8.00
C ILE A 171 16.71 -12.66 -8.73
N GLN A 172 16.63 -12.59 -10.05
CA GLN A 172 17.80 -12.47 -10.89
C GLN A 172 17.54 -11.75 -12.20
N THR A 173 18.64 -11.36 -12.86
CA THR A 173 18.61 -10.86 -14.24
C THR A 173 19.24 -11.89 -15.19
N ILE A 174 18.52 -12.28 -16.24
CA ILE A 174 18.98 -13.19 -17.31
C ILE A 174 18.69 -12.53 -18.65
N ALA A 175 19.72 -12.33 -19.49
CA ALA A 175 19.60 -11.66 -20.78
C ALA A 175 18.76 -10.34 -20.73
N GLY A 176 18.99 -9.51 -19.71
CA GLY A 176 18.28 -8.24 -19.50
C GLY A 176 16.86 -8.36 -18.93
N GLN A 177 16.37 -9.57 -18.64
CA GLN A 177 15.06 -9.81 -18.06
C GLN A 177 15.17 -10.09 -16.56
N GLU A 178 14.33 -9.42 -15.77
CA GLU A 178 14.13 -9.75 -14.36
C GLU A 178 13.22 -10.97 -14.24
N ILE A 179 13.72 -12.03 -13.60
CA ILE A 179 13.01 -13.27 -13.34
C ILE A 179 13.05 -13.52 -11.85
N SER A 180 11.89 -13.78 -11.24
CA SER A 180 11.81 -14.06 -9.81
C SER A 180 10.87 -15.20 -9.48
N ALA A 181 11.28 -16.08 -8.56
CA ALA A 181 10.42 -17.05 -7.91
C ALA A 181 10.17 -16.61 -6.47
N THR A 182 8.93 -16.70 -6.03
CA THR A 182 8.45 -16.14 -4.77
C THR A 182 7.56 -17.15 -4.07
N VAL A 183 7.71 -17.29 -2.75
CA VAL A 183 6.81 -18.00 -1.84
C VAL A 183 6.50 -17.11 -0.64
N SER A 184 5.25 -17.13 -0.20
CA SER A 184 4.77 -16.39 0.97
C SER A 184 4.01 -17.34 1.88
N GLY A 185 4.34 -17.27 3.16
CA GLY A 185 3.83 -18.14 4.22
C GLY A 185 3.16 -17.36 5.35
N ASN A 186 2.80 -18.11 6.39
CA ASN A 186 2.24 -17.62 7.63
C ASN A 186 2.48 -18.70 8.71
N PRO A 187 2.03 -18.51 9.97
CA PRO A 187 2.27 -19.51 11.03
C PRO A 187 1.74 -20.93 10.74
N GLY A 188 0.79 -21.09 9.82
CA GLY A 188 0.27 -22.39 9.38
C GLY A 188 0.86 -22.90 8.06
N ALA A 189 1.76 -22.14 7.42
CA ALA A 189 2.34 -22.43 6.12
C ALA A 189 3.84 -22.09 6.11
N THR A 190 4.68 -23.07 6.44
CA THR A 190 6.13 -22.89 6.59
C THR A 190 6.84 -22.67 5.25
N LEU A 191 7.96 -21.93 5.28
CA LEU A 191 8.80 -21.70 4.11
C LEU A 191 10.13 -22.43 4.25
N ARG A 192 10.52 -23.16 3.20
CA ARG A 192 11.80 -23.89 3.16
C ARG A 192 12.60 -23.56 1.91
N THR A 193 13.91 -23.80 1.95
CA THR A 193 14.77 -23.69 0.78
C THR A 193 16.03 -24.54 0.91
N TRP A 194 16.78 -24.64 -0.18
CA TRP A 194 18.10 -25.27 -0.23
C TRP A 194 19.17 -24.20 -0.49
N PRO A 195 20.35 -24.32 0.13
CA PRO A 195 21.49 -23.52 -0.24
C PRO A 195 21.83 -23.73 -1.71
N SER A 196 22.25 -22.67 -2.41
CA SER A 196 22.63 -22.75 -3.82
C SER A 196 24.13 -22.64 -4.01
N ALA A 197 24.62 -23.05 -5.18
CA ALA A 197 25.94 -22.64 -5.65
C ALA A 197 26.03 -21.10 -5.70
N SER A 198 27.26 -20.57 -5.65
CA SER A 198 27.51 -19.13 -5.76
C SER A 198 27.64 -18.71 -7.22
N THR A 199 27.18 -17.51 -7.54
CA THR A 199 27.33 -16.88 -8.85
C THR A 199 27.69 -15.40 -8.70
N THR A 200 28.37 -14.85 -9.70
CA THR A 200 28.63 -13.40 -9.84
C THR A 200 27.54 -12.68 -10.62
N ARG A 201 26.59 -13.43 -11.21
CA ARG A 201 25.43 -12.87 -11.89
C ARG A 201 24.54 -12.11 -10.90
N PRO A 202 23.69 -11.17 -11.38
CA PRO A 202 22.68 -10.53 -10.54
C PRO A 202 21.66 -11.59 -10.12
N TYR A 203 21.89 -12.23 -8.98
CA TYR A 203 21.08 -13.29 -8.37
C TYR A 203 21.02 -12.99 -6.87
N HIS A 204 19.83 -12.86 -6.31
CA HIS A 204 19.65 -12.47 -4.92
C HIS A 204 18.59 -13.37 -4.28
N PHE A 205 18.86 -13.79 -3.06
CA PHE A 205 17.88 -14.39 -2.19
C PHE A 205 17.41 -13.33 -1.19
N ILE A 206 16.10 -13.15 -1.09
CA ILE A 206 15.46 -12.24 -0.15
C ILE A 206 14.61 -13.09 0.80
N TYR A 207 14.73 -12.82 2.09
CA TYR A 207 13.81 -13.32 3.11
C TYR A 207 13.26 -12.15 3.90
N ALA A 208 11.96 -12.11 4.10
CA ALA A 208 11.30 -11.07 4.86
C ALA A 208 10.21 -11.69 5.74
N GLU A 209 10.07 -11.18 6.96
CA GLU A 209 9.13 -11.72 7.94
C GLU A 209 8.61 -10.60 8.83
N SER A 210 7.32 -10.65 9.15
CA SER A 210 6.73 -9.80 10.19
C SER A 210 6.39 -10.62 11.43
N LYS A 211 6.73 -10.05 12.60
CA LYS A 211 6.42 -10.62 13.91
C LYS A 211 5.70 -9.61 14.78
N THR A 212 4.80 -10.07 15.65
CA THR A 212 4.14 -9.21 16.65
C THR A 212 4.12 -9.87 18.01
N GLU A 213 4.22 -9.06 19.05
CA GLU A 213 3.82 -9.46 20.40
C GLU A 213 2.29 -9.43 20.55
N PRO A 214 1.74 -10.16 21.52
CA PRO A 214 0.34 -10.02 21.92
C PRO A 214 -0.02 -8.56 22.23
N LEU A 215 -1.21 -8.11 21.79
CA LEU A 215 -1.61 -6.70 21.90
C LEU A 215 -1.75 -6.17 23.33
N ASN A 216 -1.89 -7.07 24.32
CA ASN A 216 -1.93 -6.74 25.75
C ASN A 216 -0.53 -6.59 26.39
N THR A 217 0.55 -6.67 25.61
CA THR A 217 1.92 -6.51 26.12
C THR A 217 2.21 -5.07 26.55
N LEU A 218 2.68 -4.87 27.79
CA LEU A 218 3.00 -3.56 28.36
C LEU A 218 4.46 -3.13 28.10
N PRO A 219 4.79 -1.82 28.12
CA PRO A 219 3.85 -0.69 28.13
C PRO A 219 3.13 -0.50 26.78
N SER A 220 3.69 -1.06 25.71
CA SER A 220 3.05 -1.15 24.39
C SER A 220 3.61 -2.34 23.62
N PRO A 221 2.80 -3.09 22.88
CA PRO A 221 3.24 -4.24 22.11
C PRO A 221 4.28 -3.84 21.06
N ARG A 222 5.22 -4.74 20.78
CA ARG A 222 6.21 -4.58 19.71
C ARG A 222 5.77 -5.33 18.47
N ALA A 223 6.05 -4.74 17.30
CA ALA A 223 6.04 -5.43 16.02
C ALA A 223 7.40 -5.30 15.35
N TYR A 224 7.75 -6.26 14.52
CA TYR A 224 9.01 -6.31 13.79
C TYR A 224 8.68 -6.54 12.32
N LYS A 225 9.21 -5.70 11.45
CA LYS A 225 9.19 -5.88 10.00
C LYS A 225 10.63 -6.08 9.55
N LEU A 226 10.98 -7.35 9.38
CA LEU A 226 12.34 -7.80 9.18
C LEU A 226 12.54 -8.17 7.71
N ALA A 227 13.62 -7.69 7.12
CA ALA A 227 13.96 -7.93 5.73
C ALA A 227 15.46 -8.20 5.60
N PHE A 228 15.81 -9.25 4.88
CA PHE A 228 17.17 -9.75 4.71
C PHE A 228 17.42 -10.04 3.24
N THR A 229 18.63 -9.76 2.76
CA THR A 229 19.03 -10.07 1.40
C THR A 229 20.41 -10.70 1.37
N THR A 230 20.60 -11.68 0.50
CA THR A 230 21.88 -12.34 0.21
C THR A 230 22.14 -12.26 -1.29
N ALA A 231 23.28 -11.68 -1.67
CA ALA A 231 23.70 -11.61 -3.07
C ALA A 231 24.46 -12.88 -3.51
N GLY A 232 24.28 -13.26 -4.76
CA GLY A 232 25.00 -14.30 -5.47
C GLY A 232 24.62 -15.75 -5.12
N ARG A 233 23.76 -15.98 -4.12
CA ARG A 233 23.36 -17.34 -3.70
C ARG A 233 22.14 -17.34 -2.76
N VAL A 234 21.53 -18.51 -2.61
CA VAL A 234 20.77 -18.87 -1.40
C VAL A 234 21.78 -19.31 -0.33
N PRO A 235 21.80 -18.68 0.86
CA PRO A 235 22.81 -18.96 1.88
C PRO A 235 22.64 -20.36 2.51
N ALA A 236 23.74 -20.90 3.05
CA ALA A 236 23.72 -22.16 3.80
C ALA A 236 23.06 -22.03 5.18
N ASN A 237 23.21 -20.88 5.82
CA ASN A 237 22.52 -20.55 7.06
C ASN A 237 21.21 -19.82 6.72
N LEU A 238 20.08 -20.43 7.09
CA LEU A 238 18.73 -19.94 6.81
C LEU A 238 18.02 -19.43 8.07
N THR A 239 18.77 -19.23 9.15
CA THR A 239 18.37 -18.47 10.33
C THR A 239 18.86 -17.03 10.20
N PHE A 240 17.93 -16.08 10.12
CA PHE A 240 18.24 -14.65 9.97
C PHE A 240 18.03 -13.89 11.29
N THR A 241 19.10 -13.58 12.00
CA THR A 241 19.02 -12.85 13.28
C THR A 241 18.96 -11.34 13.08
N ALA A 242 17.89 -10.70 13.53
CA ALA A 242 17.78 -9.26 13.62
C ALA A 242 18.32 -8.77 14.98
N ALA A 243 19.51 -8.19 14.99
CA ALA A 243 20.03 -7.54 16.19
C ALA A 243 19.26 -6.23 16.47
N GLN A 244 18.96 -5.92 17.73
CA GLN A 244 18.28 -4.67 18.11
C GLN A 244 18.97 -3.42 17.54
N SER A 245 20.31 -3.42 17.52
CA SER A 245 21.13 -2.33 16.99
C SER A 245 21.03 -2.15 15.47
N SER A 246 20.51 -3.13 14.73
CA SER A 246 20.28 -3.08 13.28
C SER A 246 18.90 -2.54 12.89
N LEU A 247 18.04 -2.28 13.87
CA LEU A 247 16.65 -1.89 13.67
C LEU A 247 16.46 -0.40 13.99
N ALA A 248 15.46 0.20 13.36
CA ALA A 248 14.93 1.51 13.73
C ALA A 248 13.56 1.36 14.39
N LEU A 249 13.28 2.14 15.42
CA LEU A 249 12.01 2.18 16.12
C LEU A 249 11.11 3.28 15.56
N VAL A 250 9.87 2.93 15.24
CA VAL A 250 8.79 3.87 14.96
C VAL A 250 7.68 3.66 15.98
N ASN A 251 7.51 4.62 16.88
CA ASN A 251 6.35 4.66 17.76
C ASN A 251 5.13 5.04 16.93
N THR A 252 4.28 4.05 16.64
CA THR A 252 3.17 4.19 15.69
C THR A 252 1.86 4.25 16.45
N THR A 253 1.21 5.40 16.43
CA THR A 253 -0.14 5.57 16.99
C THR A 253 -1.17 5.35 15.89
N TYR A 254 -2.15 4.49 16.15
CA TYR A 254 -3.26 4.22 15.24
C TYR A 254 -4.48 4.92 15.81
N ALA A 255 -4.77 6.14 15.37
CA ALA A 255 -5.89 6.91 15.89
C ALA A 255 -7.24 6.39 15.35
N SER A 256 -8.31 6.67 16.08
CA SER A 256 -9.68 6.40 15.67
C SER A 256 -10.39 7.69 15.28
N GLN A 257 -11.56 7.58 14.64
CA GLN A 257 -12.43 8.74 14.35
C GLN A 257 -13.42 9.00 15.50
N GLY A 258 -12.95 8.94 16.74
CA GLY A 258 -13.78 9.10 17.95
C GLY A 258 -14.63 7.88 18.29
N VAL A 259 -14.48 6.78 17.54
CA VAL A 259 -15.20 5.51 17.76
C VAL A 259 -14.16 4.37 17.77
N PRO A 260 -14.14 3.50 18.80
CA PRO A 260 -13.22 2.36 18.84
C PRO A 260 -13.40 1.42 17.64
N SER A 261 -12.31 0.77 17.20
CA SER A 261 -12.42 -0.28 16.19
C SER A 261 -13.10 -1.53 16.75
N ALA A 262 -13.73 -2.32 15.87
CA ALA A 262 -14.35 -3.60 16.24
C ALA A 262 -13.30 -4.69 16.56
N GLY A 263 -12.05 -4.48 16.13
CA GLY A 263 -10.94 -5.39 16.36
C GLY A 263 -9.63 -4.80 15.87
N ALA A 264 -8.63 -5.67 15.74
CA ALA A 264 -7.36 -5.32 15.13
C ALA A 264 -7.49 -5.18 13.61
N GLY A 265 -6.79 -4.22 13.03
CA GLY A 265 -6.71 -3.97 11.60
C GLY A 265 -5.31 -4.22 11.05
N ALA A 266 -5.16 -4.49 9.76
CA ALA A 266 -3.86 -4.74 9.14
C ALA A 266 -3.14 -3.41 8.83
N HIS A 267 -1.92 -3.24 9.35
CA HIS A 267 -0.96 -2.22 8.93
C HIS A 267 0.16 -2.87 8.10
N SER A 268 0.09 -2.69 6.78
CA SER A 268 1.02 -3.24 5.80
C SER A 268 1.98 -2.17 5.29
N THR A 269 3.25 -2.54 5.08
CA THR A 269 4.25 -1.69 4.41
C THR A 269 5.02 -2.52 3.42
N ILE A 270 5.33 -1.94 2.25
CA ILE A 270 6.09 -2.64 1.22
C ILE A 270 7.58 -2.45 1.47
N VAL A 271 8.35 -3.53 1.43
CA VAL A 271 9.82 -3.47 1.45
C VAL A 271 10.39 -3.51 0.04
N ASP A 272 11.47 -2.76 -0.16
CA ASP A 272 12.27 -2.71 -1.38
C ASP A 272 13.76 -2.66 -1.02
N PHE A 273 14.57 -3.29 -1.86
CA PHE A 273 16.02 -3.29 -1.73
C PHE A 273 16.62 -2.55 -2.91
N ASP A 274 17.50 -1.59 -2.62
CA ASP A 274 18.02 -0.72 -3.66
C ASP A 274 18.78 -1.51 -4.73
N GLY A 275 18.37 -1.35 -5.99
CA GLY A 275 19.00 -1.99 -7.14
C GLY A 275 18.70 -3.48 -7.36
N ILE A 276 17.92 -4.16 -6.49
CA ILE A 276 17.66 -5.60 -6.61
C ILE A 276 16.40 -5.91 -7.46
N GLY A 277 15.37 -5.05 -7.42
CA GLY A 277 14.12 -5.25 -8.15
C GLY A 277 13.17 -6.27 -7.50
N GLY A 278 12.18 -6.77 -8.26
CA GLY A 278 11.33 -7.88 -7.86
C GLY A 278 9.88 -7.58 -7.54
N THR A 279 9.19 -8.61 -7.06
CA THR A 279 7.79 -8.52 -6.64
C THR A 279 7.73 -7.71 -5.33
N PRO A 280 6.83 -6.72 -5.20
CA PRO A 280 6.64 -6.00 -3.95
C PRO A 280 6.32 -6.96 -2.79
N ILE A 281 7.05 -6.83 -1.68
CA ILE A 281 6.89 -7.68 -0.50
C ILE A 281 6.19 -6.85 0.59
N GLY A 282 4.95 -7.22 0.94
CA GLY A 282 4.18 -6.55 1.98
C GLY A 282 4.39 -7.21 3.35
N LEU A 283 4.84 -6.43 4.34
CA LEU A 283 4.95 -6.89 5.73
C LEU A 283 3.90 -6.21 6.61
N SER A 284 3.17 -7.04 7.36
CA SER A 284 1.98 -6.62 8.11
C SER A 284 2.12 -6.84 9.61
N ASN A 285 1.57 -5.92 10.39
CA ASN A 285 1.25 -6.08 11.82
C ASN A 285 -0.21 -5.71 12.05
N THR A 286 -0.82 -6.16 13.15
CA THR A 286 -2.27 -6.01 13.40
C THR A 286 -2.59 -5.21 14.66
N PRO A 287 -2.47 -3.87 14.64
CA PRO A 287 -2.83 -3.00 15.76
C PRO A 287 -4.35 -2.75 15.85
N THR A 288 -4.80 -2.19 16.96
CA THR A 288 -6.18 -1.71 17.16
C THR A 288 -6.22 -0.18 17.07
N ALA A 289 -7.28 0.40 16.49
CA ALA A 289 -7.44 1.85 16.52
C ALA A 289 -7.66 2.36 17.96
N GLY A 290 -7.13 3.53 18.28
CA GLY A 290 -7.03 4.07 19.63
C GLY A 290 -5.77 3.66 20.40
N SER A 291 -4.84 2.89 19.79
CA SER A 291 -3.66 2.34 20.45
C SER A 291 -2.32 2.86 19.89
N THR A 292 -1.23 2.55 20.59
CA THR A 292 0.14 2.76 20.09
C THR A 292 0.90 1.44 20.09
N GLN A 293 1.66 1.19 19.02
CA GLN A 293 2.54 0.04 18.88
C GLN A 293 3.97 0.49 18.58
N ARG A 294 4.95 -0.20 19.13
CA ARG A 294 6.37 0.01 18.84
C ARG A 294 6.77 -0.84 17.64
N VAL A 295 6.86 -0.24 16.46
CA VAL A 295 7.15 -0.98 15.22
C VAL A 295 8.63 -0.83 14.88
N TYR A 296 9.35 -1.94 14.84
CA TYR A 296 10.75 -2.00 14.45
C TYR A 296 10.88 -2.38 12.99
N TYR A 297 11.71 -1.65 12.26
CA TYR A 297 12.00 -1.87 10.86
C TYR A 297 13.48 -2.21 10.68
N THR A 298 13.80 -3.16 9.81
CA THR A 298 15.20 -3.30 9.32
C THR A 298 15.65 -1.97 8.74
N ALA A 299 16.79 -1.47 9.21
CA ALA A 299 17.39 -0.22 8.77
C ALA A 299 18.57 -0.46 7.83
N ASN A 300 19.11 0.62 7.24
CA ASN A 300 20.32 0.64 6.40
C ASN A 300 20.28 -0.29 5.17
N GLY A 301 20.10 0.28 3.98
CA GLY A 301 20.06 -0.51 2.72
C GLY A 301 18.70 -1.11 2.40
N VAL A 302 17.69 -0.80 3.22
CA VAL A 302 16.28 -1.19 3.03
C VAL A 302 15.42 0.06 2.86
N LYS A 303 14.54 0.04 1.85
CA LYS A 303 13.55 1.08 1.58
C LYS A 303 12.17 0.55 1.96
N TRP A 304 11.44 1.34 2.73
CA TRP A 304 10.07 1.07 3.14
C TRP A 304 9.13 1.98 2.37
N ILE A 305 8.49 1.40 1.38
CA ILE A 305 7.62 2.08 0.43
C ILE A 305 6.18 1.90 0.91
N ALA A 306 5.34 2.90 0.68
CA ALA A 306 3.88 2.82 0.74
C ALA A 306 3.31 2.03 1.95
N GLY A 307 2.80 2.74 2.94
CA GLY A 307 2.08 2.12 4.04
C GLY A 307 0.58 2.08 3.74
N THR A 308 -0.10 1.06 4.25
CA THR A 308 -1.56 1.00 4.27
C THR A 308 -2.01 0.52 5.65
N TYR A 309 -2.94 1.24 6.26
CA TYR A 309 -3.61 0.78 7.47
C TYR A 309 -5.11 0.65 7.21
N VAL A 310 -5.64 -0.54 7.49
CA VAL A 310 -7.04 -0.88 7.31
C VAL A 310 -7.59 -1.47 8.59
N TYR A 311 -8.71 -0.93 9.10
CA TYR A 311 -9.41 -1.47 10.25
C TYR A 311 -10.91 -1.32 10.11
N ASP A 312 -11.66 -2.14 10.84
CA ASP A 312 -13.12 -2.15 10.76
C ASP A 312 -13.77 -1.50 11.98
N VAL A 313 -14.89 -0.82 11.73
CA VAL A 313 -15.82 -0.30 12.74
C VAL A 313 -17.23 -0.74 12.33
N GLY A 314 -17.76 -1.77 12.99
CA GLY A 314 -18.96 -2.44 12.51
C GLY A 314 -18.74 -3.05 11.13
N SER A 315 -19.60 -2.72 10.16
CA SER A 315 -19.47 -3.16 8.77
C SER A 315 -18.67 -2.20 7.89
N VAL A 316 -18.12 -1.12 8.45
CA VAL A 316 -17.38 -0.10 7.70
C VAL A 316 -15.90 -0.31 7.86
N GLN A 317 -15.23 -0.45 6.72
CA GLN A 317 -13.79 -0.44 6.64
C GLN A 317 -13.26 0.99 6.55
N VAL A 318 -12.35 1.34 7.46
CA VAL A 318 -11.52 2.54 7.41
C VAL A 318 -10.19 2.15 6.79
N ALA A 319 -9.80 2.84 5.73
CA ALA A 319 -8.53 2.60 5.04
C ALA A 319 -7.77 3.91 4.82
N GLU A 320 -6.49 3.91 5.16
CA GLU A 320 -5.58 5.01 4.89
C GLU A 320 -4.33 4.48 4.22
N ASN A 321 -3.84 5.25 3.24
CA ASN A 321 -2.58 5.01 2.59
C ASN A 321 -1.60 6.13 2.95
N ARG A 322 -0.36 5.77 3.26
CA ARG A 322 0.79 6.68 3.27
C ARG A 322 1.60 6.45 2.02
N LEU A 323 1.81 7.50 1.25
CA LEU A 323 2.64 7.48 0.06
C LEU A 323 4.11 7.79 0.39
N GLY A 324 4.99 7.46 -0.55
CA GLY A 324 6.41 7.81 -0.48
C GLY A 324 7.30 6.75 0.16
N VAL A 325 8.60 6.95 -0.05
CA VAL A 325 9.69 6.08 0.38
C VAL A 325 10.23 6.56 1.72
N ARG A 326 10.41 5.63 2.66
CA ARG A 326 11.16 5.87 3.88
C ARG A 326 12.41 5.01 3.90
N THR A 327 13.49 5.59 4.39
CA THR A 327 14.71 4.87 4.78
C THR A 327 14.94 5.19 6.23
N TYR A 328 15.37 4.20 6.99
CA TYR A 328 15.69 4.39 8.40
C TYR A 328 17.18 4.16 8.64
N THR A 329 17.68 4.91 9.62
CA THR A 329 19.02 4.71 10.18
C THR A 329 18.92 3.75 11.36
N ALA A 330 19.81 2.78 11.43
CA ALA A 330 19.83 1.83 12.54
C ALA A 330 19.99 2.54 13.90
N GLY A 331 19.25 2.09 14.91
CA GLY A 331 19.18 2.72 16.23
C GLY A 331 18.33 4.00 16.31
N SER A 332 17.83 4.53 15.18
CA SER A 332 16.99 5.73 15.22
C SER A 332 15.61 5.46 15.83
N THR A 333 15.03 6.49 16.43
CA THR A 333 13.66 6.49 16.93
C THR A 333 12.87 7.62 16.29
N SER A 334 11.66 7.32 15.84
CA SER A 334 10.74 8.31 15.27
C SER A 334 9.29 8.00 15.70
N ALA A 335 8.37 8.89 15.34
CA ALA A 335 6.94 8.70 15.59
C ALA A 335 6.15 8.81 14.28
N GLU A 336 5.05 8.07 14.21
CA GLU A 336 4.09 8.11 13.11
C GLU A 336 2.67 7.98 13.67
N VAL A 337 1.72 8.67 13.04
CA VAL A 337 0.30 8.57 13.42
C VAL A 337 -0.50 8.22 12.18
N TRP A 338 -1.32 7.19 12.30
CA TRP A 338 -2.32 6.81 11.32
C TRP A 338 -3.69 7.34 11.75
N ASN A 339 -4.47 7.75 10.77
CA ASN A 339 -5.85 8.23 10.84
C ASN A 339 -5.96 9.47 11.74
N LYS A 340 -4.98 10.36 11.59
CA LYS A 340 -4.80 11.54 12.41
C LYS A 340 -5.83 12.62 12.03
N ALA A 341 -6.48 13.20 13.04
CA ALA A 341 -7.27 14.41 12.91
C ALA A 341 -6.38 15.61 12.45
N ALA A 342 -6.93 16.74 12.00
CA ALA A 342 -8.34 16.98 11.71
C ALA A 342 -8.76 16.31 10.39
N PHE A 343 -10.05 16.03 10.27
CA PHE A 343 -10.62 15.43 9.07
C PHE A 343 -11.26 16.49 8.18
N GLY A 344 -11.14 16.33 6.87
CA GLY A 344 -11.76 17.24 5.90
C GLY A 344 -11.69 16.72 4.47
N PRO A 345 -12.31 17.44 3.51
CA PRO A 345 -12.33 17.02 2.13
C PRO A 345 -11.04 17.35 1.39
N THR A 346 -10.49 16.34 0.72
CA THR A 346 -9.48 16.50 -0.35
C THR A 346 -10.07 15.97 -1.65
N THR A 347 -9.45 16.29 -2.78
CA THR A 347 -9.99 15.89 -4.07
C THR A 347 -8.94 15.79 -5.18
N SER A 348 -9.25 14.93 -6.13
CA SER A 348 -8.59 14.83 -7.42
C SER A 348 -9.57 15.04 -8.56
N VAL A 349 -9.11 15.67 -9.64
CA VAL A 349 -9.86 15.97 -10.86
C VAL A 349 -9.11 15.42 -12.06
N GLY A 350 -9.82 14.79 -12.99
CA GLY A 350 -9.32 14.45 -14.32
C GLY A 350 -10.08 15.19 -15.40
N HIS A 351 -9.41 15.57 -16.49
CA HIS A 351 -10.03 16.20 -17.65
C HIS A 351 -9.42 15.63 -18.94
N GLY A 352 -10.20 14.83 -19.66
CA GLY A 352 -9.75 13.98 -20.75
C GLY A 352 -10.95 13.38 -21.50
N GLN A 353 -10.81 13.13 -22.80
CA GLN A 353 -11.82 12.44 -23.61
C GLN A 353 -13.21 13.10 -23.56
N GLY A 354 -13.27 14.44 -23.58
CA GLY A 354 -14.52 15.20 -23.49
C GLY A 354 -15.23 15.13 -22.12
N MET A 355 -14.54 14.70 -21.07
CA MET A 355 -15.11 14.52 -19.73
C MET A 355 -14.26 15.17 -18.64
N LEU A 356 -14.93 15.71 -17.63
CA LEU A 356 -14.34 16.11 -16.35
C LEU A 356 -14.86 15.20 -15.25
N VAL A 357 -13.94 14.54 -14.55
CA VAL A 357 -14.24 13.66 -13.40
C VAL A 357 -13.75 14.29 -12.11
N PHE A 358 -14.52 14.16 -11.03
CA PHE A 358 -14.19 14.64 -9.69
C PHE A 358 -14.32 13.52 -8.68
N ARG A 359 -13.27 13.29 -7.88
CA ARG A 359 -13.19 12.21 -6.89
C ARG A 359 -12.76 12.77 -5.53
N PRO A 360 -13.71 13.24 -4.70
CA PRO A 360 -13.42 13.73 -3.38
C PRO A 360 -13.17 12.57 -2.40
N ARG A 361 -12.45 12.87 -1.32
CA ARG A 361 -12.32 12.05 -0.11
C ARG A 361 -12.90 12.86 1.03
N VAL A 362 -14.00 12.42 1.62
CA VAL A 362 -14.77 13.24 2.58
C VAL A 362 -14.18 13.26 3.98
N THR A 363 -13.43 12.23 4.37
CA THR A 363 -12.76 12.18 5.68
C THR A 363 -11.27 11.92 5.55
N ASP A 364 -10.64 12.71 4.68
CA ASP A 364 -9.19 12.63 4.56
C ASP A 364 -8.50 13.14 5.85
N THR A 365 -7.30 12.67 6.12
CA THR A 365 -6.45 13.19 7.19
C THR A 365 -5.77 14.49 6.76
N GLY A 366 -5.54 15.38 7.72
CA GLY A 366 -4.72 16.57 7.52
C GLY A 366 -3.21 16.31 7.35
N GLN A 367 -2.77 15.05 7.31
CA GLN A 367 -1.36 14.70 7.11
C GLN A 367 -0.96 14.74 5.63
N VAL A 368 0.12 15.46 5.33
CA VAL A 368 0.69 15.51 3.97
C VAL A 368 1.28 14.15 3.61
N GLY A 369 1.04 13.69 2.37
CA GLY A 369 1.49 12.38 1.91
C GLY A 369 0.67 11.21 2.42
N HIS A 370 -0.44 11.47 3.12
CA HIS A 370 -1.43 10.48 3.49
C HIS A 370 -2.72 10.75 2.74
N ASP A 371 -3.41 9.67 2.37
CA ASP A 371 -4.74 9.70 1.77
C ASP A 371 -5.63 8.70 2.50
N ASN A 372 -6.61 9.21 3.21
CA ASN A 372 -7.60 8.42 3.92
C ASN A 372 -8.88 8.30 3.08
N TYR A 373 -9.29 7.05 2.89
CA TYR A 373 -10.44 6.64 2.08
C TYR A 373 -11.64 6.27 2.96
N SER A 374 -11.53 6.47 4.28
CA SER A 374 -12.61 6.27 5.25
C SER A 374 -13.90 6.92 4.79
N GLY A 375 -14.99 6.17 4.90
CA GLY A 375 -16.31 6.74 4.65
C GLY A 375 -16.56 7.15 3.21
N ASN A 376 -15.71 6.76 2.26
CA ASN A 376 -15.98 6.95 0.84
C ASN A 376 -16.96 5.89 0.32
N ASN A 377 -18.05 5.69 1.08
CA ASN A 377 -19.21 4.90 0.74
C ASN A 377 -20.48 5.75 0.95
N SER A 378 -21.51 5.49 0.16
CA SER A 378 -22.75 6.27 0.18
C SER A 378 -23.63 5.97 1.40
N THR A 379 -23.32 4.94 2.18
CA THR A 379 -24.13 4.53 3.34
C THR A 379 -24.05 5.58 4.45
N GLY A 380 -25.18 6.24 4.72
CA GLY A 380 -25.25 7.32 5.71
C GLY A 380 -24.59 8.63 5.28
N THR A 381 -24.22 8.76 3.99
CA THR A 381 -23.63 9.97 3.41
C THR A 381 -24.54 10.49 2.29
N THR A 382 -25.08 11.69 2.46
CA THR A 382 -25.94 12.35 1.46
C THR A 382 -25.38 13.70 1.05
N GLY A 383 -25.79 14.23 -0.09
CA GLY A 383 -25.31 15.52 -0.57
C GLY A 383 -25.30 15.65 -2.08
N THR A 384 -24.65 16.69 -2.58
CA THR A 384 -24.54 16.96 -4.02
C THR A 384 -23.18 17.53 -4.37
N ILE A 385 -22.78 17.35 -5.63
CA ILE A 385 -21.69 18.07 -6.26
C ILE A 385 -22.23 18.79 -7.50
N THR A 386 -22.04 20.10 -7.60
CA THR A 386 -22.44 20.88 -8.77
C THR A 386 -21.21 21.41 -9.48
N LEU A 387 -21.11 21.15 -10.78
CA LEU A 387 -20.07 21.69 -11.64
C LEU A 387 -20.60 22.93 -12.37
N TYR A 388 -19.81 23.99 -12.36
CA TYR A 388 -19.99 25.19 -13.17
C TYR A 388 -18.79 25.36 -14.10
N ARG A 389 -19.05 25.83 -15.32
CA ARG A 389 -18.04 26.21 -16.33
C ARG A 389 -18.29 27.65 -16.74
N ASN A 390 -17.31 28.52 -16.57
CA ASN A 390 -17.40 29.96 -16.83
C ASN A 390 -18.65 30.61 -16.18
N GLY A 391 -18.98 30.19 -14.96
CA GLY A 391 -20.15 30.67 -14.21
C GLY A 391 -21.50 30.02 -14.56
N VAL A 392 -21.58 29.23 -15.63
CA VAL A 392 -22.79 28.51 -16.04
C VAL A 392 -22.79 27.09 -15.46
N GLN A 393 -23.90 26.66 -14.87
CA GLN A 393 -24.03 25.30 -14.35
C GLN A 393 -23.98 24.28 -15.50
N VAL A 394 -23.07 23.30 -15.39
CA VAL A 394 -22.95 22.17 -16.32
C VAL A 394 -23.87 21.04 -15.87
N GLY A 395 -23.86 20.71 -14.58
CA GLY A 395 -24.67 19.63 -14.04
C GLY A 395 -24.49 19.42 -12.55
N VAL A 396 -25.34 18.56 -11.99
CA VAL A 396 -25.37 18.18 -10.58
C VAL A 396 -25.23 16.67 -10.47
N SER A 397 -24.28 16.20 -9.67
CA SER A 397 -24.25 14.83 -9.18
C SER A 397 -24.96 14.76 -7.83
N THR A 398 -25.90 13.82 -7.69
CA THR A 398 -26.55 13.47 -6.42
C THR A 398 -25.75 12.47 -5.59
N ASN A 399 -24.65 11.95 -6.14
CA ASN A 399 -23.66 11.20 -5.39
C ASN A 399 -22.60 12.18 -4.86
N PRO A 400 -22.51 12.45 -3.55
CA PRO A 400 -21.52 13.39 -3.00
C PRO A 400 -20.07 12.87 -3.07
N LEU A 401 -19.85 11.64 -3.56
CA LEU A 401 -18.54 10.97 -3.60
C LEU A 401 -17.96 10.83 -5.00
N ALA A 402 -18.71 11.22 -6.04
CA ALA A 402 -18.25 11.21 -7.41
C ALA A 402 -19.10 12.13 -8.28
N GLY A 403 -18.48 12.75 -9.28
CA GLY A 403 -19.21 13.41 -10.35
C GLY A 403 -18.45 13.35 -11.65
N ASP A 404 -19.18 13.09 -12.72
CA ASP A 404 -18.68 12.91 -14.08
C ASP A 404 -19.54 13.78 -15.00
N TRP A 405 -18.90 14.65 -15.78
CA TRP A 405 -19.61 15.58 -16.65
C TRP A 405 -18.95 15.65 -18.03
N THR A 406 -19.77 15.58 -19.08
CA THR A 406 -19.35 15.93 -20.43
C THR A 406 -19.04 17.42 -20.51
N VAL A 407 -17.83 17.78 -20.93
CA VAL A 407 -17.40 19.17 -21.07
C VAL A 407 -16.59 19.36 -22.36
N PRO A 408 -16.62 20.57 -22.97
CA PRO A 408 -15.78 20.85 -24.13
C PRO A 408 -14.28 20.81 -23.78
N PRO A 409 -13.41 20.47 -24.76
CA PRO A 409 -11.97 20.33 -24.52
C PRO A 409 -11.26 21.65 -24.20
N ALA A 410 -11.83 22.77 -24.66
CA ALA A 410 -11.23 24.08 -24.56
C ALA A 410 -11.11 24.55 -23.10
N SER A 411 -9.97 25.18 -22.80
CA SER A 411 -9.67 25.79 -21.51
C SER A 411 -10.83 26.64 -20.97
N ALA A 412 -11.18 26.44 -19.71
CA ALA A 412 -12.21 27.20 -19.02
C ALA A 412 -11.94 27.28 -17.51
N THR A 413 -12.59 28.26 -16.87
CA THR A 413 -12.65 28.31 -15.41
C THR A 413 -13.79 27.42 -14.94
N TYR A 414 -13.46 26.45 -14.12
CA TYR A 414 -14.40 25.54 -13.50
C TYR A 414 -14.60 25.89 -12.04
N GLN A 415 -15.80 25.60 -11.56
CA GLN A 415 -16.10 25.66 -10.14
C GLN A 415 -16.90 24.43 -9.72
N LEU A 416 -16.37 23.75 -8.71
CA LEU A 416 -17.02 22.61 -8.07
C LEU A 416 -17.58 23.07 -6.74
N ARG A 417 -18.88 22.87 -6.52
CA ARG A 417 -19.54 23.09 -5.23
C ARG A 417 -19.99 21.76 -4.69
N MET A 418 -19.54 21.42 -3.50
CA MET A 418 -19.84 20.17 -2.82
C MET A 418 -20.52 20.46 -1.49
N VAL A 419 -21.63 19.78 -1.25
CA VAL A 419 -22.29 19.75 0.05
C VAL A 419 -22.46 18.31 0.46
N THR A 420 -22.12 17.98 1.70
CA THR A 420 -22.23 16.61 2.23
C THR A 420 -22.75 16.64 3.66
N GLN A 421 -23.61 15.69 3.99
CA GLN A 421 -24.11 15.40 5.34
C GLN A 421 -23.84 13.93 5.64
N ARG A 422 -23.33 13.65 6.84
CA ARG A 422 -22.96 12.31 7.30
C ARG A 422 -23.65 12.00 8.63
N THR A 423 -24.42 10.92 8.61
CA THR A 423 -25.05 10.31 9.79
C THR A 423 -24.61 8.87 9.84
N VAL A 424 -23.50 8.61 10.51
CA VAL A 424 -22.84 7.30 10.54
C VAL A 424 -22.41 6.95 11.96
N ALA A 425 -22.46 5.66 12.30
CA ALA A 425 -22.08 5.19 13.64
C ALA A 425 -20.56 5.02 13.82
N TRP A 426 -19.80 4.96 12.71
CA TRP A 426 -18.37 4.61 12.74
C TRP A 426 -17.43 5.81 12.93
N SER A 427 -17.94 7.05 12.92
CA SER A 427 -17.14 8.27 13.06
C SER A 427 -17.94 9.39 13.72
N GLN A 428 -17.26 10.18 14.55
CA GLN A 428 -17.81 11.41 15.16
C GLN A 428 -17.48 12.68 14.35
N TYR A 429 -16.64 12.56 13.33
CA TYR A 429 -16.01 13.70 12.64
C TYR A 429 -16.54 13.91 11.22
N ALA A 430 -16.28 15.11 10.68
CA ALA A 430 -16.69 15.55 9.34
C ALA A 430 -18.18 15.27 9.09
N LYS A 431 -19.02 15.66 10.06
CA LYS A 431 -20.46 15.45 10.07
C LYS A 431 -21.15 16.15 8.90
N SER A 432 -20.63 17.32 8.53
CA SER A 432 -21.07 18.02 7.32
C SER A 432 -19.92 18.77 6.69
N ILE A 433 -19.98 18.90 5.37
CA ILE A 433 -18.98 19.56 4.55
C ILE A 433 -19.70 20.51 3.60
N ASN A 434 -19.20 21.74 3.51
CA ASN A 434 -19.53 22.67 2.44
C ASN A 434 -18.21 23.14 1.83
N ALA A 435 -17.96 22.77 0.58
CA ALA A 435 -16.71 23.04 -0.09
C ALA A 435 -16.93 23.61 -1.49
N ARG A 436 -16.04 24.52 -1.88
CA ARG A 436 -16.01 25.15 -3.19
C ARG A 436 -14.58 25.22 -3.68
N TRP A 437 -14.33 24.68 -4.87
CA TRP A 437 -13.06 24.84 -5.57
C TRP A 437 -13.29 25.64 -6.84
N THR A 438 -12.40 26.57 -7.14
CA THR A 438 -12.32 27.26 -8.44
C THR A 438 -10.96 26.98 -9.03
N PHE A 439 -10.91 26.53 -10.28
CA PHE A 439 -9.68 26.14 -10.96
C PHE A 439 -9.81 26.29 -12.47
N THR A 440 -8.69 26.42 -13.16
CA THR A 440 -8.67 26.41 -14.63
C THR A 440 -8.26 25.03 -15.12
N SER A 441 -8.93 24.53 -16.17
CA SER A 441 -8.58 23.25 -16.78
C SER A 441 -8.86 23.26 -18.28
N ALA A 442 -8.03 22.54 -19.03
CA ALA A 442 -8.20 22.21 -20.43
C ALA A 442 -7.99 20.69 -20.59
N GLU A 443 -8.61 20.08 -21.59
CA GLU A 443 -8.52 18.65 -21.81
C GLU A 443 -7.05 18.20 -21.98
N GLN A 444 -6.70 17.12 -21.28
CA GLN A 444 -5.41 16.47 -21.38
C GLN A 444 -5.53 15.17 -22.19
N PRO A 445 -4.49 14.77 -22.94
CA PRO A 445 -4.47 13.47 -23.60
C PRO A 445 -4.61 12.32 -22.60
N GLY A 446 -5.32 11.27 -22.99
CA GLY A 446 -5.46 10.03 -22.22
C GLY A 446 -6.73 9.96 -21.37
N ASP A 447 -6.84 8.89 -20.60
CA ASP A 447 -8.00 8.61 -19.76
C ASP A 447 -8.06 9.58 -18.55
N PRO A 448 -9.16 10.32 -18.35
CA PRO A 448 -9.32 11.22 -17.19
C PRO A 448 -9.29 10.48 -15.83
N PHE A 449 -9.58 9.19 -15.79
CA PHE A 449 -9.47 8.39 -14.56
C PHE A 449 -8.02 8.13 -14.16
N ASP A 450 -7.13 7.99 -15.15
CA ASP A 450 -5.70 7.74 -14.93
C ASP A 450 -4.91 9.04 -14.70
N ASN A 451 -5.34 10.15 -15.33
CA ASN A 451 -4.62 11.42 -15.36
C ASN A 451 -5.23 12.47 -14.41
N GLN A 452 -5.51 12.07 -13.17
CA GLN A 452 -6.04 12.99 -12.17
C GLN A 452 -4.97 13.87 -11.52
N PHE A 453 -5.32 15.12 -11.22
CA PHE A 453 -4.50 16.07 -10.49
C PHE A 453 -5.23 16.62 -9.26
N ARG A 454 -4.47 17.04 -8.24
CA ARG A 454 -5.02 17.61 -7.01
C ARG A 454 -5.33 19.10 -7.20
N LEU A 455 -6.48 19.54 -6.68
CA LEU A 455 -6.80 20.97 -6.57
C LEU A 455 -6.09 21.57 -5.35
N LEU A 456 -6.24 22.89 -5.14
CA LEU A 456 -5.87 23.50 -3.85
C LEU A 456 -6.67 22.82 -2.73
N GLN A 457 -5.98 22.22 -1.77
CA GLN A 457 -6.63 21.54 -0.66
C GLN A 457 -5.83 21.69 0.64
N PRO A 458 -6.48 22.12 1.73
CA PRO A 458 -5.83 22.24 3.01
C PRO A 458 -5.56 20.86 3.62
N ARG A 459 -4.46 20.80 4.37
CA ARG A 459 -3.98 19.68 5.17
C ARG A 459 -3.75 20.25 6.57
N ILE A 460 -4.74 20.08 7.45
CA ILE A 460 -4.76 20.71 8.78
C ILE A 460 -4.66 19.63 9.86
N THR A 461 -3.61 19.66 10.68
CA THR A 461 -3.39 18.68 11.74
C THR A 461 -2.82 19.33 13.00
N GLY A 462 -2.62 18.56 14.06
CA GLY A 462 -2.18 19.00 15.38
C GLY A 462 -1.83 17.81 16.27
N ALA A 463 -1.45 18.06 17.52
CA ALA A 463 -1.10 17.03 18.50
C ALA A 463 -2.34 16.49 19.23
N TYR A 464 -3.19 15.76 18.51
CA TYR A 464 -4.42 15.16 19.06
C TYR A 464 -4.14 13.88 19.86
N ASP A 465 -5.08 13.50 20.72
CA ASP A 465 -5.12 12.17 21.32
C ASP A 465 -5.48 11.07 20.28
N SER A 466 -5.43 9.80 20.69
CA SER A 466 -5.72 8.66 19.81
C SER A 466 -7.19 8.55 19.37
N SER A 467 -8.08 9.41 19.87
CA SER A 467 -9.47 9.52 19.45
C SER A 467 -9.74 10.76 18.59
N GLY A 468 -8.73 11.60 18.34
CA GLY A 468 -8.82 12.81 17.55
C GLY A 468 -9.23 14.07 18.32
N ARG A 469 -9.00 14.10 19.64
CA ARG A 469 -9.34 15.25 20.50
C ARG A 469 -8.13 16.10 20.85
N ALA A 470 -8.36 17.40 21.01
CA ALA A 470 -7.42 18.36 21.56
C ALA A 470 -7.89 18.85 22.94
N PRO A 471 -6.97 19.30 23.82
CA PRO A 471 -7.34 19.84 25.12
C PRO A 471 -8.21 21.10 25.01
N ASP A 472 -9.18 21.26 25.90
CA ASP A 472 -9.97 22.48 26.03
C ASP A 472 -9.26 23.54 26.90
N GLY A 473 -9.82 24.74 26.99
CA GLY A 473 -9.30 25.81 27.86
C GLY A 473 -7.87 26.31 27.58
N THR A 474 -7.27 25.90 26.47
CA THR A 474 -5.88 26.22 26.12
C THR A 474 -5.73 26.68 24.67
N THR A 475 -4.59 27.27 24.35
CA THR A 475 -4.22 27.56 22.96
C THR A 475 -3.58 26.32 22.35
N PHE A 476 -4.19 25.80 21.27
CA PHE A 476 -3.74 24.61 20.58
C PHE A 476 -3.17 24.96 19.20
N PRO A 477 -1.90 24.63 18.92
CA PRO A 477 -1.30 24.87 17.62
C PRO A 477 -1.77 23.82 16.60
N LEU A 478 -2.19 24.31 15.44
CA LEU A 478 -2.44 23.52 14.24
C LEU A 478 -1.35 23.76 13.21
N ASP A 479 -0.86 22.67 12.63
CA ASP A 479 -0.05 22.69 11.41
C ASP A 479 -0.97 22.76 10.21
N VAL A 480 -0.82 23.82 9.41
CA VAL A 480 -1.62 24.08 8.21
C VAL A 480 -0.71 24.00 6.99
N ALA A 481 -1.01 23.05 6.13
CA ALA A 481 -0.37 22.85 4.85
C ALA A 481 -1.39 23.05 3.74
N VAL A 482 -0.99 23.61 2.59
CA VAL A 482 -1.82 23.58 1.38
C VAL A 482 -1.12 22.72 0.34
N GLU A 483 -1.79 21.66 -0.09
CA GLU A 483 -1.37 20.91 -1.27
C GLU A 483 -1.94 21.57 -2.53
N ARG A 484 -1.15 21.51 -3.61
CA ARG A 484 -1.49 22.03 -4.93
C ARG A 484 -0.97 21.10 -6.00
N ALA A 485 -1.45 21.27 -7.23
CA ALA A 485 -0.86 20.61 -8.40
C ALA A 485 0.64 20.93 -8.49
N THR A 486 1.45 19.98 -8.99
CA THR A 486 2.92 20.09 -9.02
C THR A 486 3.41 21.35 -9.75
N SER A 487 2.71 21.77 -10.80
CA SER A 487 2.99 22.99 -11.57
C SER A 487 2.16 24.20 -11.13
N GLY A 488 1.39 24.10 -10.04
CA GLY A 488 0.53 25.18 -9.54
C GLY A 488 1.34 26.33 -8.93
N SER A 489 0.77 27.52 -8.90
CA SER A 489 1.39 28.68 -8.22
C SER A 489 1.34 28.52 -6.70
N ALA A 490 2.26 29.19 -6.00
CA ALA A 490 2.22 29.27 -4.54
C ALA A 490 0.95 30.00 -4.05
N VAL A 491 0.50 29.65 -2.84
CA VAL A 491 -0.64 30.30 -2.19
C VAL A 491 -0.30 31.75 -1.85
N THR A 492 -1.17 32.68 -2.22
CA THR A 492 -0.99 34.13 -2.03
C THR A 492 -1.89 34.71 -0.95
N SER A 493 -3.02 34.08 -0.66
CA SER A 493 -3.90 34.46 0.45
C SER A 493 -4.54 33.26 1.13
N LEU A 494 -4.78 33.41 2.42
CA LEU A 494 -5.17 32.35 3.33
C LEU A 494 -5.99 32.93 4.49
N SER A 495 -7.03 32.23 4.92
CA SER A 495 -7.71 32.50 6.19
C SER A 495 -8.19 31.21 6.83
N LEU A 496 -8.14 31.14 8.17
CA LEU A 496 -8.73 30.08 8.95
C LEU A 496 -9.66 30.68 10.01
N GLN A 497 -10.83 30.08 10.19
CA GLN A 497 -11.76 30.37 11.27
C GLN A 497 -12.10 29.07 11.99
N ALA A 498 -12.34 29.17 13.29
CA ALA A 498 -12.80 28.08 14.13
C ALA A 498 -14.18 28.39 14.72
N SER A 499 -14.93 27.33 15.01
CA SER A 499 -16.24 27.39 15.67
C SER A 499 -16.32 26.26 16.70
N PHE A 500 -16.88 26.57 17.86
CA PHE A 500 -17.04 25.63 19.00
C PHE A 500 -18.51 25.26 19.28
N ASN A 501 -19.41 25.60 18.34
CA ASN A 501 -20.86 25.41 18.41
C ASN A 501 -21.46 25.00 17.05
N ASP A 502 -20.80 24.06 16.36
CA ASP A 502 -21.21 23.46 15.08
C ASP A 502 -21.49 24.50 13.95
N GLY A 503 -20.76 25.63 13.96
CA GLY A 503 -20.75 26.62 12.88
C GLY A 503 -21.68 27.81 13.10
N SER A 504 -22.29 27.94 14.28
CA SER A 504 -23.22 29.03 14.61
C SER A 504 -22.49 30.37 14.74
N THR A 505 -21.30 30.38 15.36
CA THR A 505 -20.43 31.57 15.44
C THR A 505 -19.00 31.22 15.06
N TRP A 506 -18.27 32.17 14.48
CA TRP A 506 -16.93 31.95 13.96
C TRP A 506 -15.94 32.95 14.55
N VAL A 507 -14.77 32.45 14.95
CA VAL A 507 -13.63 33.27 15.38
C VAL A 507 -12.50 33.14 14.38
N ASN A 508 -11.85 34.25 14.05
CA ASN A 508 -10.66 34.24 13.19
C ASN A 508 -9.49 33.60 13.95
N VAL A 509 -8.75 32.72 13.28
CA VAL A 509 -7.55 32.07 13.82
C VAL A 509 -6.32 32.73 13.20
N PRO A 510 -5.44 33.35 14.00
CA PRO A 510 -4.19 33.91 13.49
C PRO A 510 -3.31 32.82 12.86
N LEU A 511 -2.71 33.16 11.71
CA LEU A 511 -1.84 32.27 10.94
C LEU A 511 -0.44 32.87 10.85
N THR A 512 0.56 32.09 11.21
CA THR A 512 1.98 32.48 11.10
C THR A 512 2.65 31.60 10.06
N ALA A 513 3.30 32.19 9.05
CA ALA A 513 4.00 31.41 8.02
C ALA A 513 5.15 30.61 8.65
N ASN A 514 5.28 29.34 8.27
CA ASN A 514 6.36 28.46 8.73
C ASN A 514 7.03 27.71 7.56
N GLY A 515 6.91 28.25 6.35
CA GLY A 515 7.48 27.71 5.12
C GLY A 515 6.67 28.10 3.89
N THR A 516 7.08 27.62 2.72
CA THR A 516 6.27 27.74 1.51
C THR A 516 5.04 26.85 1.61
N ASP A 517 3.84 27.40 1.40
CA ASP A 517 2.58 26.68 1.49
C ASP A 517 2.35 26.00 2.87
N ARG A 518 2.93 26.57 3.93
CA ARG A 518 2.89 26.07 5.31
C ARG A 518 2.73 27.20 6.33
N TRP A 519 1.86 26.99 7.31
CA TRP A 519 1.58 27.91 8.42
C TRP A 519 1.35 27.15 9.73
N THR A 520 1.50 27.86 10.85
CA THR A 520 0.98 27.47 12.15
C THR A 520 -0.23 28.33 12.49
N ALA A 521 -1.33 27.70 12.93
CA ALA A 521 -2.55 28.39 13.35
C ALA A 521 -2.82 28.11 14.83
N ASN A 522 -2.87 29.15 15.66
CA ASN A 522 -3.06 29.00 17.11
C ASN A 522 -4.54 29.17 17.46
N VAL A 523 -5.23 28.07 17.74
CA VAL A 523 -6.66 28.08 18.06
C VAL A 523 -6.84 28.17 19.58
N ALA A 524 -7.47 29.24 20.05
CA ALA A 524 -7.83 29.37 21.46
C ALA A 524 -9.10 28.55 21.74
N HIS A 525 -8.95 27.39 22.41
CA HIS A 525 -10.08 26.56 22.80
C HIS A 525 -10.77 27.12 24.04
N PRO A 526 -12.10 27.37 23.98
CA PRO A 526 -12.85 27.79 25.15
C PRO A 526 -13.06 26.61 26.11
N LEU A 527 -13.44 26.91 27.36
CA LEU A 527 -13.94 25.91 28.31
C LEU A 527 -15.40 25.51 28.03
N THR A 528 -16.19 26.40 27.40
CA THR A 528 -17.59 26.15 27.07
C THR A 528 -17.73 25.86 25.58
N HIS A 529 -18.08 24.63 25.25
CA HIS A 529 -18.19 24.14 23.87
C HIS A 529 -19.13 22.93 23.76
N ASN A 530 -19.43 22.51 22.53
CA ASN A 530 -20.22 21.32 22.24
C ASN A 530 -19.39 20.02 22.07
N GLY A 531 -18.10 20.05 22.39
CA GLY A 531 -17.17 18.91 22.32
C GLY A 531 -16.44 18.76 20.98
N PHE A 532 -16.66 19.67 20.03
CA PHE A 532 -16.06 19.60 18.70
C PHE A 532 -15.64 20.97 18.19
N VAL A 533 -14.69 20.96 17.25
CA VAL A 533 -14.31 22.16 16.50
C VAL A 533 -14.73 22.01 15.05
N ALA A 534 -15.45 23.00 14.53
CA ALA A 534 -15.66 23.19 13.11
C ALA A 534 -14.61 24.16 12.56
N LEU A 535 -14.09 23.87 11.36
CA LEU A 535 -13.09 24.71 10.70
C LEU A 535 -13.64 25.27 9.39
N ARG A 536 -13.40 26.56 9.16
CA ARG A 536 -13.63 27.22 7.88
C ARG A 536 -12.31 27.74 7.33
N PHE A 537 -11.91 27.22 6.19
CA PHE A 537 -10.65 27.49 5.54
C PHE A 537 -10.90 28.13 4.17
N ASN A 538 -10.11 29.15 3.83
CA ASN A 538 -10.06 29.72 2.49
C ASN A 538 -8.60 29.89 2.05
N ALA A 539 -8.30 29.57 0.79
CA ALA A 539 -7.02 29.90 0.17
C ALA A 539 -7.18 30.23 -1.31
N SER A 540 -6.26 31.04 -1.84
CA SER A 540 -6.07 31.23 -3.29
C SER A 540 -4.60 31.31 -3.66
N ASP A 541 -4.28 30.94 -4.90
CA ASP A 541 -2.93 30.98 -5.44
C ASP A 541 -2.72 32.13 -6.45
N GLY A 542 -1.47 32.32 -6.86
CA GLY A 542 -1.10 33.33 -7.86
C GLY A 542 -1.68 33.11 -9.26
N SER A 543 -2.32 31.97 -9.52
CA SER A 543 -2.96 31.63 -10.81
C SER A 543 -4.48 31.81 -10.76
N GLY A 544 -5.04 32.31 -9.66
CA GLY A 544 -6.48 32.50 -9.49
C GLY A 544 -7.24 31.23 -9.14
N ASN A 545 -6.56 30.11 -8.84
CA ASN A 545 -7.22 28.95 -8.26
C ASN A 545 -7.58 29.28 -6.80
N SER A 546 -8.69 28.72 -6.30
CA SER A 546 -9.11 28.94 -4.92
C SER A 546 -9.85 27.74 -4.35
N VAL A 547 -9.81 27.64 -3.02
CA VAL A 547 -10.56 26.67 -2.23
C VAL A 547 -11.22 27.37 -1.06
N GLN A 548 -12.47 27.01 -0.79
CA GLN A 548 -13.22 27.39 0.41
C GLN A 548 -13.80 26.10 0.98
N GLN A 549 -13.57 25.81 2.25
CA GLN A 549 -14.05 24.60 2.91
C GLN A 549 -14.56 24.94 4.30
N THR A 550 -15.76 24.48 4.62
CA THR A 550 -16.29 24.44 5.98
C THR A 550 -16.52 22.99 6.34
N VAL A 551 -15.86 22.53 7.41
CA VAL A 551 -16.00 21.17 7.93
C VAL A 551 -16.53 21.24 9.35
N THR A 552 -17.71 20.67 9.58
CA THR A 552 -18.31 20.59 10.91
C THR A 552 -17.77 19.36 11.62
N ARG A 553 -17.27 19.56 12.85
CA ARG A 553 -16.57 18.53 13.64
C ARG A 553 -15.32 18.01 12.93
N ALA A 554 -14.42 18.92 12.57
CA ALA A 554 -13.12 18.57 11.98
C ALA A 554 -12.24 17.77 12.97
N TYR A 555 -12.33 18.09 14.26
CA TYR A 555 -11.70 17.36 15.37
C TYR A 555 -12.49 17.57 16.68
N GLY A 556 -12.15 16.83 17.73
CA GLY A 556 -12.85 16.86 19.03
C GLY A 556 -12.15 17.71 20.09
N LEU A 557 -12.87 18.06 21.16
CA LEU A 557 -12.32 18.65 22.39
C LEU A 557 -12.55 17.69 23.56
N SER A 558 -11.58 17.64 24.48
CA SER A 558 -11.60 16.75 25.66
C SER A 558 -12.36 17.33 26.83
#